data_AF-A0A847WMA5-F1
#
_entry.id   AF-A0A847WMA5-F1
#
_cell.length_a   1.000
_cell.length_b   1.000
_cell.length_c   1.000
_cell.angle_alpha   90.00
_cell.angle_beta   90.00
_cell.angle_gamma   90.00
#
_symmetry.space_group_name_H-M   'P 1'
#
loop_
_entity.id
_entity.type
_entity.pdbx_description
1 polymer ?
#
loop_
_entity_poly.entity_id
_entity_poly.type
_entity_poly.pdbx_seq_one_letter_code
_entity_poly.pdbx_strand_id
1 'polypeptide(L)'
;MVYINETRKRGANPILVTPVHRRNFDEKGKIVNTLGDYPDAIRQLAKEENIPLLDLHQRSESLFNQLGPEVTKSIFVHVHPDQYVQYPDGIEDNTHFSEIGAYEIAKLVIEEIKKTHGELVNYLR
;
A
#
# COMPACT_ATOMS: atom_id res chain seq x y z
N MET A 1 17.80 -3.84 -12.58
CA MET A 1 18.25 -3.83 -11.16
C MET A 1 18.94 -2.53 -10.71
N VAL A 2 18.81 -1.40 -11.42
CA VAL A 2 19.57 -0.17 -11.09
C VAL A 2 19.33 0.28 -9.65
N TYR A 3 18.08 0.41 -9.20
CA TYR A 3 17.77 0.92 -7.86
C TYR A 3 18.33 0.04 -6.72
N ILE A 4 18.15 -1.29 -6.80
CA ILE A 4 18.66 -2.23 -5.80
C ILE A 4 20.19 -2.19 -5.74
N ASN A 5 20.84 -2.19 -6.90
CA ASN A 5 22.29 -2.17 -6.98
C ASN A 5 22.87 -0.86 -6.44
N GLU A 6 22.28 0.28 -6.79
CA GLU A 6 22.72 1.59 -6.31
C GLU A 6 22.47 1.79 -4.81
N THR A 7 21.40 1.21 -4.25
CA THR A 7 21.17 1.19 -2.79
C THR A 7 22.25 0.39 -2.07
N ARG A 8 22.54 -0.83 -2.54
CA ARG A 8 23.60 -1.70 -1.99
C ARG A 8 24.98 -1.05 -2.10
N LYS A 9 25.31 -0.44 -3.25
CA LYS A 9 26.59 0.28 -3.46
C LYS A 9 26.82 1.42 -2.47
N ARG A 10 25.74 2.06 -1.97
CA ARG A 10 25.80 3.11 -0.96
C ARG A 10 25.77 2.59 0.48
N GLY A 11 25.85 1.27 0.69
CA GLY A 11 25.81 0.65 2.02
C GLY A 11 24.44 0.64 2.68
N ALA A 12 23.37 0.92 1.95
CA ALA A 12 22.00 0.86 2.46
C ALA A 12 21.39 -0.53 2.23
N ASN A 13 20.47 -0.91 3.12
CA ASN A 13 19.74 -2.17 3.06
C ASN A 13 18.40 -1.96 2.32
N PRO A 14 18.22 -2.47 1.08
CA PRO A 14 16.97 -2.32 0.37
C PRO A 14 15.87 -3.14 1.06
N ILE A 15 14.64 -2.64 0.99
CA ILE A 15 13.40 -3.36 1.32
C ILE A 15 12.47 -3.13 0.14
N LEU A 16 11.86 -4.19 -0.38
CA LEU A 16 10.85 -4.09 -1.42
C LEU A 16 9.46 -4.01 -0.81
N VAL A 17 8.57 -3.31 -1.49
CA VAL A 17 7.18 -3.10 -1.05
C VAL A 17 6.27 -3.35 -2.23
N THR A 18 5.27 -4.22 -2.09
CA THR A 18 4.25 -4.41 -3.14
C THR A 18 3.31 -3.20 -3.17
N PRO A 19 2.79 -2.81 -4.35
CA PRO A 19 1.83 -1.72 -4.44
C PRO A 19 0.52 -2.07 -3.71
N VAL A 20 -0.08 -1.10 -3.03
CA VAL A 20 -1.38 -1.23 -2.37
C VAL A 20 -2.51 -1.38 -3.40
N HIS A 21 -3.58 -2.11 -3.08
CA HIS A 21 -4.77 -2.18 -3.93
C HIS A 21 -5.36 -0.78 -4.21
N ARG A 22 -5.83 -0.57 -5.44
CA ARG A 22 -6.81 0.49 -5.73
C ARG A 22 -8.17 0.07 -5.20
N ARG A 23 -9.01 1.04 -4.85
CA ARG A 23 -10.40 0.81 -4.42
C ARG A 23 -11.26 0.37 -5.61
N ASN A 24 -11.24 -0.92 -5.93
CA ASN A 24 -12.09 -1.53 -6.95
C ASN A 24 -12.73 -2.78 -6.38
N PHE A 25 -14.06 -2.80 -6.30
CA PHE A 25 -14.83 -3.92 -5.74
C PHE A 25 -15.68 -4.57 -6.83
N ASP A 26 -15.81 -5.90 -6.79
CA ASP A 26 -16.75 -6.62 -7.63
C ASP A 26 -18.20 -6.49 -7.12
N GLU A 27 -19.14 -7.07 -7.88
CA GLU A 27 -20.58 -7.07 -7.52
C GLU A 27 -20.88 -7.77 -6.19
N LYS A 28 -19.95 -8.58 -5.67
CA LYS A 28 -20.07 -9.27 -4.38
C LYS A 28 -19.43 -8.48 -3.24
N GLY A 29 -18.92 -7.28 -3.53
CA GLY A 29 -18.26 -6.43 -2.54
C GLY A 29 -16.85 -6.88 -2.16
N LYS A 30 -16.19 -7.69 -3.00
CA LYS A 30 -14.80 -8.13 -2.79
C LYS A 30 -13.84 -7.26 -3.60
N ILE A 31 -12.73 -6.84 -2.97
CA ILE A 31 -11.70 -6.07 -3.67
C ILE A 31 -11.07 -6.91 -4.78
N VAL A 32 -10.82 -6.29 -5.93
CA VAL A 32 -10.20 -6.95 -7.08
C VAL A 32 -8.83 -6.37 -7.38
N ASN A 33 -7.91 -7.22 -7.83
CA ASN A 33 -6.60 -6.78 -8.26
C ASN A 33 -6.71 -6.06 -9.62
N THR A 34 -6.31 -4.78 -9.64
CA THR A 34 -6.26 -3.95 -10.85
C THR A 34 -4.83 -3.70 -11.33
N LEU A 35 -3.84 -4.23 -10.61
CA LEU A 35 -2.42 -3.99 -10.85
C LEU A 35 -1.77 -5.15 -11.62
N GLY A 36 -2.56 -6.11 -12.12
CA GLY A 36 -2.07 -7.26 -12.87
C GLY A 36 -0.94 -7.98 -12.13
N ASP A 37 0.14 -8.28 -12.85
CA ASP A 37 1.26 -9.09 -12.36
C ASP A 37 2.29 -8.30 -11.54
N TYR A 38 2.14 -6.99 -11.38
CA TYR A 38 3.13 -6.16 -10.69
C TYR A 38 3.40 -6.59 -9.23
N PRO A 39 2.41 -6.93 -8.39
CA PRO A 39 2.65 -7.44 -7.05
C PRO A 39 3.47 -8.74 -7.06
N ASP A 40 3.15 -9.66 -7.98
CA ASP A 40 3.84 -10.94 -8.10
C ASP A 40 5.26 -10.78 -8.62
N ALA A 41 5.49 -9.86 -9.57
CA ALA A 41 6.83 -9.53 -10.04
C ALA A 41 7.73 -9.01 -8.90
N ILE A 42 7.19 -8.21 -7.98
CA ILE A 42 7.95 -7.73 -6.81
C ILE A 42 8.21 -8.87 -5.81
N ARG A 43 7.22 -9.75 -5.57
CA ARG A 43 7.40 -10.94 -4.71
C ARG A 43 8.50 -11.85 -5.27
N GLN A 44 8.47 -12.11 -6.57
CA GLN A 44 9.49 -12.90 -7.26
C GLN A 44 10.86 -12.24 -7.13
N LEU A 45 10.95 -10.93 -7.41
CA LEU A 45 12.20 -10.19 -7.34
C LEU A 45 12.80 -10.19 -5.92
N ALA A 46 11.97 -10.02 -4.89
CA ALA A 46 12.40 -10.07 -3.50
C ALA A 46 13.02 -11.43 -3.15
N LYS A 47 12.43 -12.53 -3.64
CA LYS A 47 12.94 -13.88 -3.44
C LYS A 47 14.25 -14.12 -4.19
N GLU A 48 14.32 -13.74 -5.47
CA GLU A 48 15.51 -13.94 -6.31
C GLU A 48 16.73 -13.17 -5.79
N GLU A 49 16.51 -11.96 -5.29
CA GLU A 49 17.58 -11.10 -4.79
C GLU A 49 17.84 -11.22 -3.29
N ASN A 50 17.08 -12.07 -2.60
CA ASN A 50 17.11 -12.22 -1.15
C ASN A 50 16.97 -10.87 -0.41
N ILE A 51 15.93 -10.12 -0.77
CA ILE A 51 15.61 -8.80 -0.19
C ILE A 51 14.33 -8.92 0.65
N PRO A 52 14.28 -8.34 1.87
CA PRO A 52 13.05 -8.29 2.65
C PRO A 52 11.89 -7.65 1.88
N LEU A 53 10.70 -8.20 2.03
CA LEU A 53 9.47 -7.76 1.38
C LEU A 53 8.44 -7.31 2.41
N LEU A 54 7.82 -6.15 2.19
CA LEU A 54 6.57 -5.75 2.86
C LEU A 54 5.41 -5.96 1.87
N ASP A 55 4.57 -6.95 2.10
CA ASP A 55 3.51 -7.31 1.13
C ASP A 55 2.22 -6.50 1.37
N LEU A 56 2.29 -5.19 1.14
CA LEU A 56 1.15 -4.30 1.34
C LEU A 56 -0.03 -4.58 0.40
N HIS A 57 0.20 -5.19 -0.76
CA HIS A 57 -0.85 -5.66 -1.64
C HIS A 57 -1.77 -6.65 -0.90
N GLN A 58 -1.22 -7.71 -0.32
CA GLN A 58 -2.00 -8.68 0.46
C GLN A 58 -2.62 -8.06 1.72
N ARG A 59 -1.86 -7.20 2.42
CA ARG A 59 -2.35 -6.55 3.66
C ARG A 59 -3.51 -5.61 3.39
N SER A 60 -3.43 -4.82 2.32
CA SER A 60 -4.50 -3.91 1.92
C SER A 60 -5.72 -4.64 1.38
N GLU A 61 -5.54 -5.75 0.64
CA GLU A 61 -6.66 -6.62 0.26
C GLU A 61 -7.47 -7.05 1.49
N SER A 62 -6.77 -7.52 2.53
CA SER A 62 -7.39 -7.97 3.77
C SER A 62 -8.15 -6.84 4.46
N LEU A 63 -7.52 -5.66 4.59
CA LEU A 63 -8.14 -4.48 5.21
C LEU A 63 -9.39 -4.03 4.43
N PHE A 64 -9.30 -3.88 3.12
CA PHE A 64 -10.39 -3.36 2.31
C PHE A 64 -11.57 -4.33 2.23
N ASN A 65 -11.31 -5.65 2.20
CA ASN A 65 -12.37 -6.65 2.31
C ASN A 65 -13.03 -6.64 3.69
N GLN A 66 -12.27 -6.40 4.76
CA GLN A 66 -12.83 -6.29 6.12
C GLN A 66 -13.72 -5.05 6.26
N LEU A 67 -13.31 -3.91 5.70
CA LEU A 67 -14.07 -2.65 5.75
C LEU A 67 -15.28 -2.65 4.80
N GLY A 68 -15.14 -3.32 3.66
CA GLY A 68 -16.15 -3.35 2.61
C GLY A 68 -16.25 -2.04 1.81
N PRO A 69 -17.09 -2.01 0.76
CA PRO A 69 -17.09 -0.91 -0.22
C PRO A 69 -17.37 0.47 0.38
N GLU A 70 -18.35 0.59 1.28
CA GLU A 70 -18.79 1.88 1.80
C GLU A 70 -17.77 2.50 2.76
N VAL A 71 -17.37 1.76 3.80
CA VAL A 71 -16.42 2.25 4.81
C VAL A 71 -15.07 2.57 4.18
N THR A 72 -14.66 1.80 3.17
CA THR A 72 -13.39 2.02 2.45
C THR A 72 -13.35 3.37 1.74
N LYS A 73 -14.47 4.06 1.47
CA LYS A 73 -14.44 5.43 0.91
C LYS A 73 -13.65 6.40 1.79
N SER A 74 -13.70 6.23 3.12
CA SER A 74 -12.94 7.07 4.06
C SER A 74 -11.43 6.88 3.99
N ILE A 75 -10.94 5.77 3.42
CA ILE A 75 -9.52 5.48 3.22
C ILE A 75 -8.99 6.23 1.99
N PHE A 76 -9.83 6.55 1.01
CA PHE A 76 -9.42 7.19 -0.23
C PHE A 76 -9.90 8.64 -0.30
N VAL A 77 -9.40 9.41 -1.26
CA VAL A 77 -9.82 10.80 -1.47
C VAL A 77 -11.22 10.80 -2.10
N HIS A 78 -12.24 10.69 -1.25
CA HIS A 78 -13.64 10.87 -1.59
C HIS A 78 -14.14 12.11 -0.88
N VAL A 79 -14.43 13.16 -1.65
CA VAL A 79 -14.68 14.52 -1.16
C VAL A 79 -15.98 15.01 -1.79
N HIS A 80 -16.85 15.61 -0.97
CA HIS A 80 -18.06 16.25 -1.45
C HIS A 80 -17.79 17.67 -1.98
N PRO A 81 -18.65 18.21 -2.86
CA PRO A 81 -18.60 19.62 -3.25
C PRO A 81 -18.41 20.56 -2.06
N ASP A 82 -17.67 21.64 -2.28
CA ASP A 82 -17.38 22.70 -1.30
C ASP A 82 -16.61 22.29 -0.03
N GLN A 83 -16.17 21.03 0.10
CA GLN A 83 -15.36 20.60 1.24
C GLN A 83 -13.90 21.07 1.14
N TYR A 84 -13.34 21.10 -0.07
CA TYR A 84 -11.98 21.58 -0.35
C TYR A 84 -11.96 22.51 -1.56
N VAL A 85 -11.26 23.64 -1.43
CA VAL A 85 -11.14 24.66 -2.50
C VAL A 85 -10.56 24.07 -3.79
N GLN A 86 -9.72 23.04 -3.68
CA GLN A 86 -9.13 22.36 -4.84
C GLN A 86 -10.11 21.42 -5.57
N TYR A 87 -11.22 21.04 -4.93
CA TYR A 87 -12.25 20.15 -5.47
C TYR A 87 -13.65 20.79 -5.29
N PRO A 88 -13.95 21.89 -6.00
CA PRO A 88 -15.22 22.60 -5.84
C PRO A 88 -16.43 21.71 -6.15
N ASP A 89 -16.31 20.82 -7.13
CA ASP A 89 -17.36 19.86 -7.51
C ASP A 89 -17.25 18.51 -6.77
N GLY A 90 -16.34 18.40 -5.79
CA GLY A 90 -15.97 17.13 -5.16
C GLY A 90 -15.12 16.24 -6.07
N ILE A 91 -14.71 15.09 -5.53
CA ILE A 91 -13.96 14.06 -6.28
C ILE A 91 -14.16 12.69 -5.63
N GLU A 92 -14.24 11.64 -6.46
CA GLU A 92 -14.18 10.24 -6.02
C GLU A 92 -12.93 9.57 -6.59
N ASP A 93 -11.81 9.70 -5.88
CA ASP A 93 -10.54 9.09 -6.24
C ASP A 93 -10.40 7.72 -5.57
N ASN A 94 -10.17 6.68 -6.36
CA ASN A 94 -10.02 5.30 -5.87
C ASN A 94 -8.54 4.85 -5.80
N THR A 95 -7.59 5.77 -5.93
CA THR A 95 -6.15 5.51 -5.96
C THR A 95 -5.41 6.27 -4.86
N HIS A 96 -5.72 7.55 -4.65
CA HIS A 96 -5.05 8.37 -3.64
C HIS A 96 -5.72 8.24 -2.28
N PHE A 97 -4.93 8.14 -1.21
CA PHE A 97 -5.43 8.02 0.16
C PHE A 97 -5.84 9.37 0.73
N SER A 98 -6.87 9.37 1.57
CA SER A 98 -7.14 10.45 2.51
C SER A 98 -6.07 10.46 3.62
N GLU A 99 -6.10 11.46 4.52
CA GLU A 99 -5.24 11.47 5.71
C GLU A 99 -5.45 10.21 6.57
N ILE A 100 -6.71 9.84 6.81
CA ILE A 100 -7.08 8.63 7.56
C ILE A 100 -6.54 7.38 6.84
N GLY A 101 -6.71 7.31 5.53
CA GLY A 101 -6.21 6.17 4.76
C GLY A 101 -4.70 6.05 4.77
N ALA A 102 -3.97 7.16 4.62
CA ALA A 102 -2.52 7.18 4.72
C ALA A 102 -2.05 6.67 6.09
N TYR A 103 -2.76 7.04 7.16
CA TYR A 103 -2.49 6.55 8.51
C TYR A 103 -2.75 5.04 8.65
N GLU A 104 -3.87 4.52 8.14
CA GLU A 104 -4.15 3.08 8.18
C GLU A 104 -3.14 2.25 7.37
N ILE A 105 -2.75 2.71 6.18
CA ILE A 105 -1.71 2.04 5.39
C ILE A 105 -0.34 2.10 6.09
N ALA A 106 -0.01 3.21 6.75
CA ALA A 106 1.23 3.32 7.53
C ALA A 106 1.27 2.31 8.69
N LYS A 107 0.14 2.00 9.34
CA LYS A 107 0.08 0.91 10.33
C LYS A 107 0.43 -0.44 9.71
N LEU A 108 -0.08 -0.74 8.52
CA LEU A 108 0.25 -1.99 7.82
C LEU A 108 1.76 -2.07 7.51
N VAL A 109 2.38 -0.96 7.12
CA VAL A 109 3.84 -0.88 6.92
C VAL A 109 4.58 -1.22 8.21
N ILE A 110 4.19 -0.63 9.33
CA ILE A 110 4.81 -0.90 10.65
C ILE A 110 4.65 -2.37 11.04
N GLU A 111 3.47 -2.95 10.84
CA GLU A 111 3.21 -4.36 11.11
C GLU A 111 4.07 -5.29 10.26
N GLU A 112 4.25 -4.98 8.98
CA GLU A 112 5.12 -5.76 8.09
C GLU A 112 6.60 -5.61 8.48
N ILE A 113 7.06 -4.40 8.82
CA ILE A 113 8.43 -4.17 9.29
C ILE A 113 8.72 -5.03 10.53
N LYS A 114 7.80 -5.10 11.49
CA LYS A 114 7.93 -5.94 12.69
C LYS A 114 8.14 -7.43 12.37
N LYS A 115 7.60 -7.92 11.25
CA LYS A 115 7.76 -9.31 10.80
C LYS A 115 9.09 -9.57 10.09
N THR A 116 9.76 -8.53 9.58
CA THR A 116 11.07 -8.70 8.92
C THR A 116 12.18 -9.11 9.88
N HIS A 117 12.01 -8.89 11.18
CA HIS A 117 13.03 -9.07 12.22
C HIS A 117 14.38 -8.36 11.92
N GLY A 118 14.38 -7.38 11.01
CA GLY A 118 15.55 -6.63 10.61
C GLY A 118 15.85 -5.45 11.55
N GLU A 119 17.00 -4.80 11.34
CA GLU A 119 17.46 -3.67 12.17
C GLU A 119 16.47 -2.49 12.19
N LEU A 120 15.66 -2.33 11.14
CA LEU A 120 14.65 -1.28 11.04
C LEU A 120 13.62 -1.34 12.18
N VAL A 121 13.37 -2.53 12.74
CA VAL A 121 12.47 -2.71 13.88
C VAL A 121 12.92 -1.90 15.10
N ASN A 122 14.23 -1.72 15.28
CA ASN A 122 14.80 -0.98 16.42
C ASN A 122 14.54 0.53 16.37
N TYR A 123 14.07 1.04 15.24
CA TYR A 123 13.80 2.47 15.01
C TYR A 123 12.31 2.81 15.03
N LEU A 124 11.42 1.82 15.19
CA LEU A 124 9.99 2.06 15.37
C LEU A 124 9.75 2.77 16.72
N ARG A 125 8.90 3.79 16.72
CA ARG A 125 8.54 4.59 17.90
C ARG A 125 7.13 4.29 18.36
#